data_AF-A0A836SFZ3-F1
#
_entry.id   AF-A0A836SFZ3-F1
#
_cell.length_a   1.000
_cell.length_b   1.000
_cell.length_c   1.000
_cell.angle_alpha   90.00
_cell.angle_beta   90.00
_cell.angle_gamma   90.00
#
_symmetry.space_group_name_H-M   'P 1'
#
loop_
_entity.id
_entity.type
_entity.pdbx_description
1 polymer ?
#
loop_
_entity_poly.entity_id
_entity_poly.type
_entity_poly.pdbx_seq_one_letter_code
_entity_poly.pdbx_strand_id
1 'polypeptide(L)'
;MEYEIVVRVWEKRVAEMYYDVKRTYDTEKKFPPPVFEDQERIEMHKMDLEDKNTEIAHYRDIVVDPEGKKWIIDWDEDRDLTILLSQEGEIKEFPDEIEFRTYEILGNLYENPQVLT
;
A
#
# COMPACT_ATOMS: atom_id res chain seq x y z
N MET A 1 -7.18 0.47 25.30
CA MET A 1 -6.16 1.53 25.02
C MET A 1 -6.39 1.97 23.58
N GLU A 2 -6.21 3.24 23.24
CA GLU A 2 -6.42 3.70 21.86
C GLU A 2 -5.07 3.91 21.19
N TYR A 3 -4.97 3.59 19.90
CA TYR A 3 -3.83 3.95 19.08
C TYR A 3 -4.30 4.59 17.78
N GLU A 4 -3.48 5.50 17.27
CA GLU A 4 -3.73 6.24 16.04
C GLU A 4 -2.82 5.70 14.94
N ILE A 5 -3.39 5.47 13.76
CA ILE A 5 -2.64 5.21 12.54
C ILE A 5 -3.00 6.25 11.49
N VAL A 6 -2.05 6.52 10.62
CA VAL A 6 -2.24 7.39 9.46
C VAL A 6 -2.45 6.50 8.24
N VAL A 7 -3.57 6.70 7.56
CA VAL A 7 -3.93 6.00 6.33
C VAL A 7 -4.20 7.01 5.23
N ARG A 8 -4.10 6.57 3.98
CA ARG A 8 -4.78 7.23 2.87
C ARG A 8 -6.08 6.48 2.55
N VAL A 9 -7.08 7.22 2.08
CA VAL A 9 -8.42 6.68 1.84
C VAL A 9 -8.83 6.99 0.41
N TRP A 10 -9.10 5.95 -0.36
CA TRP A 10 -9.77 6.06 -1.65
C TRP A 10 -11.28 6.00 -1.45
N GLU A 11 -12.00 7.07 -1.74
CA GLU A 11 -13.46 7.13 -1.65
C GLU A 11 -14.10 6.76 -3.00
N LYS A 12 -14.74 5.59 -3.07
CA LYS A 12 -15.21 4.98 -4.32
C LYS A 12 -16.31 5.80 -5.00
N ARG A 13 -17.12 6.53 -4.22
CA ARG A 13 -18.26 7.30 -4.74
C ARG A 13 -17.83 8.52 -5.56
N VAL A 14 -16.76 9.18 -5.15
CA VAL A 14 -16.25 10.40 -5.78
C VAL A 14 -14.96 10.17 -6.57
N ALA A 15 -14.36 8.98 -6.44
CA ALA A 15 -13.08 8.61 -7.05
C ALA A 15 -11.97 9.62 -6.67
N GLU A 16 -11.82 9.86 -5.38
CA GLU A 16 -10.86 10.82 -4.82
C GLU A 16 -10.02 10.17 -3.71
N MET A 17 -8.74 10.53 -3.66
CA MET A 17 -7.80 10.12 -2.62
C MET A 17 -7.71 11.18 -1.52
N TYR A 18 -7.95 10.76 -0.27
CA TYR A 18 -7.74 11.58 0.91
C TYR A 18 -6.47 11.10 1.63
N TYR A 19 -5.47 11.97 1.71
CA TYR A 19 -4.19 11.67 2.35
C TYR A 19 -4.18 12.06 3.84
N ASP A 20 -3.25 11.47 4.59
CA ASP A 20 -2.99 11.76 6.01
C ASP A 20 -4.23 11.66 6.94
N VAL A 21 -5.12 10.73 6.63
CA VAL A 21 -6.34 10.50 7.42
C VAL A 21 -5.98 9.74 8.69
N LYS A 22 -6.17 10.39 9.83
CA LYS A 22 -6.00 9.76 11.14
C LYS A 22 -7.16 8.85 11.47
N ARG A 23 -6.84 7.62 11.88
CA ARG A 23 -7.82 6.63 12.34
C ARG A 23 -7.43 6.15 13.73
N THR A 24 -8.38 6.24 14.66
CA THR A 24 -8.22 5.77 16.03
C THR A 24 -8.85 4.40 16.15
N TYR A 25 -8.07 3.42 16.58
CA TYR A 25 -8.54 2.07 16.82
C TYR A 25 -8.44 1.72 18.30
N ASP A 26 -9.42 0.94 18.75
CA ASP A 26 -9.44 0.37 20.08
C ASP A 26 -8.60 -0.92 20.08
N THR A 27 -7.48 -0.91 20.81
CA THR A 27 -6.54 -2.04 20.88
C THR A 27 -7.20 -3.34 21.31
N GLU A 28 -8.33 -3.27 22.03
CA GLU A 28 -9.03 -4.45 22.54
C GLU A 28 -9.83 -5.19 21.44
N LYS A 29 -10.03 -4.56 20.28
CA LYS A 29 -10.94 -5.05 19.22
C LYS A 29 -10.28 -5.59 17.95
N LYS A 30 -8.94 -5.69 17.95
CA LYS A 30 -8.03 -6.10 16.84
C LYS A 30 -7.42 -4.92 16.08
N PHE A 31 -6.20 -5.14 15.60
CA PHE A 31 -5.56 -4.29 14.61
C PHE A 31 -6.29 -4.43 13.28
N PRO A 32 -6.64 -3.33 12.59
CA PRO A 32 -7.17 -3.41 11.24
C PRO A 32 -6.07 -3.96 10.32
N PRO A 33 -6.46 -4.72 9.28
CA PRO A 33 -5.51 -5.16 8.26
C PRO A 33 -4.85 -3.95 7.60
N PRO A 34 -3.62 -4.07 7.07
CA PRO A 34 -2.92 -2.97 6.43
C PRO A 34 -3.65 -2.35 5.22
N VAL A 35 -4.55 -3.13 4.62
CA VAL A 35 -5.54 -2.68 3.65
C VAL A 35 -6.92 -3.07 4.17
N PHE A 36 -7.81 -2.09 4.28
CA PHE A 36 -9.22 -2.32 4.59
C PHE A 36 -10.10 -1.85 3.43
N GLU A 37 -11.03 -2.69 2.99
CA GLU A 37 -11.94 -2.37 1.88
C GLU A 37 -13.39 -2.68 2.25
N ASP A 38 -14.28 -1.73 2.00
CA ASP A 38 -15.72 -1.89 2.10
C ASP A 38 -16.43 -1.38 0.83
N GLN A 39 -17.76 -1.20 0.87
CA GLN A 39 -18.53 -0.74 -0.29
C GLN A 39 -18.32 0.74 -0.64
N GLU A 40 -17.85 1.55 0.30
CA GLU A 40 -17.71 3.00 0.17
C GLU A 40 -16.26 3.40 -0.09
N ARG A 41 -15.30 2.70 0.52
CA ARG A 41 -13.90 3.17 0.55
C ARG A 41 -12.88 2.05 0.66
N ILE A 42 -11.62 2.45 0.47
CA ILE A 42 -10.43 1.63 0.67
C ILE A 42 -9.44 2.43 1.51
N GLU A 43 -9.03 1.89 2.65
CA GLU A 43 -8.03 2.46 3.54
C GLU A 43 -6.71 1.72 3.35
N MET A 44 -5.62 2.46 3.16
CA MET A 44 -4.28 1.91 2.93
C MET A 44 -3.32 2.50 3.95
N HIS A 45 -2.66 1.63 4.70
CA HIS A 45 -1.71 2.06 5.71
C HIS A 45 -0.45 2.65 5.07
N LYS A 46 0.07 3.69 5.72
CA LYS A 46 1.42 4.19 5.50
C LYS A 46 2.43 3.19 6.04
N MET A 47 3.51 2.98 5.28
CA MET A 47 4.66 2.18 5.71
C MET A 47 5.77 3.08 6.24
N ASP A 48 6.73 2.51 6.97
CA ASP A 48 7.93 3.21 7.41
C ASP A 48 9.10 2.95 6.42
N LEU A 49 8.82 3.02 5.11
CA LEU A 49 9.77 2.73 4.04
C LEU A 49 9.74 3.80 2.96
N GLU A 50 10.92 4.16 2.47
CA GLU A 50 11.10 5.17 1.42
C GLU A 50 11.71 4.55 0.15
N ASP A 51 11.22 4.97 -1.01
CA ASP A 51 11.76 4.58 -2.31
C ASP A 51 13.05 5.37 -2.66
N LYS A 52 13.57 5.19 -3.89
CA LYS A 52 14.78 5.90 -4.35
C LYS A 52 14.65 7.42 -4.42
N ASN A 53 13.42 7.93 -4.48
CA ASN A 53 13.07 9.34 -4.57
C ASN A 53 12.65 9.92 -3.21
N THR A 54 12.83 9.17 -2.11
CA THR A 54 12.43 9.52 -0.74
C THR A 54 10.91 9.63 -0.54
N GLU A 55 10.13 9.02 -1.43
CA GLU A 55 8.68 8.92 -1.27
C GLU A 55 8.32 7.76 -0.34
N ILE A 56 7.43 8.03 0.62
CA ILE A 56 7.02 7.02 1.60
C ILE A 56 5.99 6.07 0.98
N ALA A 57 6.30 4.78 1.04
CA ALA A 57 5.45 3.72 0.54
C ALA A 57 4.16 3.58 1.36
N HIS A 58 3.10 3.21 0.66
CA HIS A 58 1.81 2.84 1.20
C HIS A 58 1.37 1.53 0.53
N TYR A 59 0.52 0.77 1.21
CA TYR A 59 -0.12 -0.37 0.57
C TYR A 59 -0.91 0.08 -0.68
N ARG A 60 -0.96 -0.79 -1.69
CA ARG A 60 -1.53 -0.54 -3.03
C ARG A 60 -0.77 0.48 -3.89
N ASP A 61 0.42 0.91 -3.47
CA ASP A 61 1.35 1.59 -4.38
C ASP A 61 1.79 0.67 -5.50
N ILE A 62 1.97 1.26 -6.67
CA ILE A 62 2.62 0.64 -7.81
C ILE A 62 4.09 1.07 -7.76
N VAL A 63 4.97 0.10 -7.65
CA VAL A 63 6.42 0.31 -7.64
C VAL A 63 7.04 -0.33 -8.87
N VAL A 64 8.16 0.23 -9.33
CA VAL A 64 9.02 -0.40 -10.34
C VAL A 64 10.34 -0.77 -9.71
N ASP A 65 10.77 -2.01 -9.95
CA ASP A 65 12.06 -2.51 -9.47
C ASP A 65 13.22 -2.05 -10.39
N PRO A 66 14.49 -2.29 -9.99
CA PRO A 66 15.65 -1.91 -10.80
C PRO A 66 15.73 -2.58 -12.17
N GLU A 67 15.01 -3.69 -12.38
CA GLU A 67 14.94 -4.40 -13.66
C GLU A 67 13.84 -3.83 -14.57
N GLY A 68 13.05 -2.87 -14.08
CA GLY A 68 11.97 -2.21 -14.80
C GLY A 68 10.63 -2.94 -14.71
N LYS A 69 10.51 -3.96 -13.85
CA LYS A 69 9.26 -4.70 -13.65
C LYS A 69 8.40 -3.99 -12.60
N LYS A 70 7.10 -3.90 -12.90
CA LYS A 70 6.11 -3.23 -12.06
C LYS A 70 5.48 -4.22 -11.09
N TRP A 71 5.26 -3.76 -9.87
CA TRP A 71 4.69 -4.52 -8.77
C TRP A 71 3.68 -3.67 -8.01
N ILE A 72 2.73 -4.32 -7.35
CA ILE A 72 1.80 -3.71 -6.41
C ILE A 72 2.22 -4.13 -5.00
N ILE A 73 2.39 -3.18 -4.09
CA ILE A 73 2.59 -3.48 -2.67
C ILE A 73 1.27 -4.00 -2.10
N ASP A 74 1.26 -5.24 -1.64
CA ASP A 74 0.05 -5.91 -1.14
C ASP A 74 0.29 -6.62 0.19
N TRP A 75 -0.80 -7.06 0.82
CA TRP A 75 -0.81 -7.89 2.02
C TRP A 75 -1.41 -9.25 1.69
N ASP A 76 -0.62 -10.31 1.89
CA ASP A 76 -1.11 -11.69 1.81
C ASP A 76 -1.79 -12.05 3.15
N GLU A 77 -3.12 -12.06 3.18
CA GLU A 77 -3.91 -12.38 4.39
C GLU A 77 -3.69 -13.82 4.89
N ASP A 78 -3.40 -14.76 3.99
CA ASP A 78 -3.21 -16.17 4.36
C ASP A 78 -1.87 -16.38 5.06
N ARG A 79 -0.86 -15.59 4.67
CA ARG A 79 0.50 -15.68 5.22
C ARG A 79 0.83 -14.60 6.24
N ASP A 80 -0.05 -13.62 6.41
CA ASP A 80 0.11 -12.48 7.31
C ASP A 80 1.42 -11.73 7.04
N LEU A 81 1.72 -11.44 5.76
CA LEU A 81 2.95 -10.76 5.34
C LEU A 81 2.76 -9.83 4.13
N THR A 82 3.62 -8.82 4.05
CA THR A 82 3.69 -7.90 2.91
C THR A 82 4.33 -8.60 1.72
N ILE A 83 3.78 -8.41 0.53
CA ILE A 83 4.27 -8.96 -0.74
C ILE A 83 4.36 -7.90 -1.83
N LEU A 84 5.05 -8.25 -2.91
CA LEU A 84 4.95 -7.59 -4.20
C LEU A 84 4.16 -8.49 -5.15
N LEU A 85 3.05 -7.97 -5.68
CA LEU A 85 2.14 -8.69 -6.59
C LEU A 85 2.23 -8.11 -8.01
N SER A 86 2.48 -8.94 -9.02
CA SER A 86 2.43 -8.54 -10.43
C SER A 86 1.00 -8.58 -10.98
N GLN A 87 0.75 -7.91 -12.10
CA GLN A 87 -0.56 -7.92 -12.76
C GLN A 87 -0.95 -9.33 -13.26
N GLU A 88 0.03 -10.16 -13.59
CA GLU A 88 -0.14 -11.55 -14.02
C GLU A 88 -0.35 -12.52 -12.84
N GLY A 89 -0.31 -12.04 -11.60
CA GLY A 89 -0.49 -12.83 -10.38
C GLY A 89 0.79 -13.46 -9.85
N GLU A 90 1.98 -13.01 -10.29
CA GLU A 90 3.24 -13.42 -9.69
C GLU A 90 3.41 -12.76 -8.32
N ILE A 91 3.82 -13.54 -7.32
CA ILE A 91 4.08 -13.07 -5.97
C ILE A 91 5.58 -13.13 -5.71
N LYS A 92 6.16 -11.99 -5.32
CA LYS A 92 7.53 -11.85 -4.83
C LYS A 92 7.49 -11.46 -3.35
N GLU A 93 8.42 -12.01 -2.57
CA GLU A 93 8.63 -11.59 -1.18
C GLU A 93 8.99 -10.10 -1.15
N PHE A 94 8.48 -9.38 -0.15
CA PHE A 94 8.75 -7.96 -0.04
C PHE A 94 10.23 -7.72 0.32
N PRO A 95 10.94 -6.83 -0.39
CA PRO A 95 12.35 -6.58 -0.17
C PRO A 95 12.64 -5.94 1.20
N ASP A 96 13.88 -6.06 1.67
CA ASP A 96 14.31 -5.29 2.84
C ASP A 96 14.42 -3.79 2.53
N GLU A 97 14.61 -2.97 3.57
CA GLU A 97 14.70 -1.50 3.44
C GLU A 97 15.81 -1.06 2.47
N ILE A 98 16.95 -1.76 2.43
CA ILE A 98 18.09 -1.39 1.59
C ILE A 98 17.77 -1.68 0.13
N GLU A 99 17.19 -2.84 -0.16
CA GLU A 99 16.74 -3.19 -1.50
C GLU A 99 15.60 -2.27 -1.95
N PHE A 100 14.61 -1.99 -1.10
CA PHE A 100 13.45 -1.15 -1.47
C PHE A 100 13.84 0.28 -1.87
N ARG A 101 14.90 0.85 -1.28
CA ARG A 101 15.46 2.16 -1.69
C ARG A 101 15.97 2.21 -3.14
N THR A 102 16.02 1.07 -3.84
CA THR A 102 16.34 1.02 -5.28
C THR A 102 15.09 1.06 -6.17
N TYR A 103 13.90 0.91 -5.60
CA TYR A 103 12.61 0.92 -6.29
C TYR A 103 12.14 2.37 -6.47
N GLU A 104 11.17 2.55 -7.35
CA GLU A 104 10.49 3.83 -7.56
C GLU A 104 8.99 3.66 -7.44
N ILE A 105 8.33 4.50 -6.64
CA ILE A 105 6.88 4.60 -6.58
C ILE A 105 6.41 5.38 -7.80
N LEU A 106 5.48 4.78 -8.55
CA LEU A 106 4.93 5.36 -9.79
C LEU A 106 3.52 5.95 -9.60
N GLY A 107 2.92 5.74 -8.43
CA GLY A 107 1.54 6.05 -8.12
C GLY A 107 0.87 4.89 -7.38
N ASN A 108 -0.46 4.84 -7.42
CA ASN A 108 -1.22 3.77 -6.77
C ASN A 108 -2.29 3.16 -7.68
N LEU A 109 -2.77 1.97 -7.30
CA LEU A 109 -3.72 1.17 -8.08
C LEU A 109 -5.03 1.92 -8.42
N TYR A 110 -5.42 2.91 -7.61
CA TYR A 110 -6.71 3.58 -7.73
C TYR A 110 -6.64 4.88 -8.54
N GLU A 111 -5.63 5.71 -8.28
CA GLU A 111 -5.41 6.95 -9.03
C GLU A 111 -4.71 6.72 -10.37
N ASN A 112 -3.92 5.65 -10.47
CA ASN A 112 -3.04 5.41 -11.62
C ASN A 112 -3.11 3.96 -12.17
N PRO A 113 -4.30 3.35 -12.37
CA PRO A 113 -4.39 1.97 -12.88
C PRO A 113 -3.72 1.78 -14.25
N GLN A 114 -3.67 2.84 -15.09
CA GLN A 114 -2.99 2.84 -16.38
C GLN A 114 -1.48 2.62 -16.27
N VAL A 115 -0.87 2.86 -15.11
CA VAL A 115 0.57 2.64 -14.92
C VAL A 115 0.92 1.17 -15.02
N LEU A 116 0.00 0.24 -14.77
CA LEU A 116 0.26 -1.20 -14.90
C LEU A 116 0.34 -1.68 -16.36
N THR A 117 -0.17 -0.92 -17.32
CA THR A 117 -0.16 -1.29 -18.75
C THR A 117 1.18 -1.08 -19.45
#